data_AF-A0A202DDA0-F1
#
_entry.id   AF-A0A202DDA0-F1
#
_cell.length_a   1.000
_cell.length_b   1.000
_cell.length_c   1.000
_cell.angle_alpha   90.00
_cell.angle_beta   90.00
_cell.angle_gamma   90.00
#
_symmetry.space_group_name_H-M   'P 1'
#
loop_
_entity.id
_entity.type
_entity.pdbx_description
1 polymer ?
#
loop_
_entity_poly.entity_id
_entity_poly.type
_entity_poly.pdbx_seq_one_letter_code
_entity_poly.pdbx_strand_id
1 'polypeptide(L)'
;MIVCPNCGAENSLGRVFCMNCGGKLELGNMNKESLDELNGGWMARNWKKVVAVVGGVLLLAIFLGLWPSKAPLGAEGSNAEAMW
;
A
#
# COMPACT_ATOMS: atom_id res chain seq x y z
N MET A 1 1.73 26.12 12.33
CA MET A 1 1.08 27.04 13.29
C MET A 1 0.45 28.20 12.52
N ILE A 2 -0.60 28.83 13.05
CA ILE A 2 -1.26 30.00 12.46
C ILE A 2 -1.38 31.10 13.51
N VAL A 3 -1.11 32.36 13.13
CA VAL A 3 -1.21 33.52 14.02
C VAL A 3 -2.60 34.12 13.91
N CYS A 4 -3.25 34.38 15.05
CA CYS A 4 -4.56 34.99 15.07
C CYS A 4 -4.48 36.46 14.62
N PRO A 5 -5.19 36.88 13.56
CA PRO A 5 -5.14 38.28 13.09
C PRO A 5 -5.80 39.25 14.08
N ASN A 6 -6.61 38.75 15.01
CA ASN A 6 -7.37 39.57 15.95
C ASN A 6 -6.60 39.84 17.27
N CYS A 7 -5.71 38.93 17.69
CA CYS A 7 -5.00 39.07 18.97
C CYS A 7 -3.51 38.70 18.95
N GLY A 8 -2.97 38.25 17.82
CA GLY A 8 -1.56 37.87 17.68
C GLY A 8 -1.19 36.52 18.31
N ALA A 9 -2.12 35.81 18.96
CA ALA A 9 -1.83 34.52 19.57
C ALA A 9 -1.53 33.43 18.52
N GLU A 10 -0.52 32.62 18.79
CA GLU A 10 -0.19 31.44 18.00
C GLU A 10 -1.16 30.30 18.28
N ASN A 11 -1.62 29.64 17.23
CA ASN A 11 -2.56 28.51 17.31
C ASN A 11 -2.07 27.35 16.43
N SER A 12 -2.46 26.13 16.78
CA SER A 12 -2.18 24.94 15.96
C SER A 12 -2.93 24.99 14.62
N LEU A 13 -2.38 24.34 13.60
CA LEU A 13 -3.07 24.16 12.32
C LEU A 13 -4.33 23.29 12.51
N GLY A 14 -5.39 23.56 11.74
CA GLY A 14 -6.67 22.84 11.84
C GLY A 14 -7.67 23.42 12.85
N ARG A 15 -7.34 24.51 13.56
CA ARG A 15 -8.24 25.18 14.50
C ARG A 15 -9.13 26.20 13.79
N VAL A 16 -10.44 26.13 14.01
CA VAL A 16 -11.41 27.08 13.43
C VAL A 16 -11.46 28.40 14.20
N PHE A 17 -11.21 28.35 15.51
CA PHE A 17 -11.26 29.50 16.42
C PHE A 17 -9.99 29.62 17.26
N CYS A 18 -9.59 30.84 17.57
CA CYS A 18 -8.45 31.16 18.42
C CYS A 18 -8.69 30.73 19.87
N MET A 19 -7.70 30.06 20.48
CA MET A 19 -7.78 29.64 21.88
C MET A 19 -7.70 30.77 22.89
N ASN A 20 -7.14 31.91 22.49
CA ASN A 20 -6.93 33.04 23.39
C ASN A 20 -8.13 34.00 23.37
N CYS A 21 -8.66 34.33 22.19
CA CYS A 21 -9.69 35.37 22.06
C CYS A 21 -11.02 34.89 21.44
N GLY A 22 -11.12 33.64 21.00
CA GLY A 22 -12.32 33.11 20.34
C GLY A 22 -12.56 33.61 18.91
N GLY A 23 -11.72 34.51 18.38
CA GLY A 23 -11.81 35.02 17.02
C GLY A 23 -11.66 33.90 15.98
N LYS A 24 -12.42 34.00 14.88
CA LYS A 24 -12.35 33.05 13.77
C LYS A 24 -10.98 33.14 13.11
N LEU A 25 -10.36 31.98 12.88
CA LEU A 25 -9.09 31.88 12.17
C LEU A 25 -9.35 31.72 10.67
N GLU A 26 -8.57 32.42 9.85
CA GLU A 26 -8.65 32.28 8.40
C GLU A 26 -7.89 31.03 7.96
N LEU A 27 -8.64 29.95 7.75
CA LEU A 27 -8.12 28.64 7.32
C LEU A 27 -8.08 28.48 5.79
N GLY A 28 -8.46 29.52 5.03
CA GLY A 28 -8.72 29.44 3.58
C GLY A 28 -7.49 29.14 2.71
N ASN A 29 -6.30 29.19 3.30
CA ASN A 29 -5.01 28.90 2.69
C ASN A 29 -4.45 27.51 3.06
N MET A 30 -5.21 26.69 3.79
CA MET A 30 -4.94 25.25 3.93
C MET A 30 -5.45 24.55 2.67
N ASN A 31 -4.60 24.46 1.63
CA ASN A 31 -4.98 23.78 0.38
C ASN A 31 -5.24 22.28 0.63
N LYS A 32 -6.19 21.69 -0.11
CA LYS A 32 -6.44 20.24 -0.04
C LYS A 32 -5.18 19.41 -0.29
N GLU A 33 -4.26 19.94 -1.09
CA GLU A 33 -2.93 19.38 -1.34
C GLU A 33 -2.15 19.04 -0.06
N SER A 34 -2.10 19.94 0.92
CA SER A 34 -1.38 19.68 2.17
C SER A 34 -2.14 18.74 3.13
N LEU A 35 -3.47 18.65 3.00
CA LEU A 35 -4.26 17.59 3.66
C LEU A 35 -4.06 16.23 2.99
N ASP A 36 -3.97 16.20 1.66
CA ASP A 36 -3.72 15.00 0.86
C ASP A 36 -2.29 14.48 1.06
N GLU A 37 -1.33 15.36 1.39
CA GLU A 37 0.05 14.97 1.73
C GLU A 37 0.14 14.26 3.10
N LEU A 38 -0.65 14.69 4.09
CA LEU A 38 -0.81 13.99 5.37
C LEU A 38 -1.52 12.63 5.22
N ASN A 39 -2.44 12.54 4.26
CA ASN A 39 -3.21 11.32 3.98
C ASN A 39 -2.60 10.47 2.84
N GLY A 40 -1.42 10.87 2.33
CA GLY A 40 -0.71 10.28 1.22
C GLY A 40 -0.13 8.92 1.56
N GLY A 41 -1.02 7.97 1.83
CA GLY A 41 -0.71 6.61 2.24
C GLY A 41 0.30 6.00 1.29
N TRP A 42 1.28 5.31 1.86
CA TRP A 42 2.35 4.60 1.15
C TRP A 42 1.85 3.70 0.00
N MET A 43 0.60 3.23 0.09
CA MET A 43 -0.14 2.48 -0.94
C MET A 43 -0.42 3.28 -2.23
N ALA A 44 -0.75 4.57 -2.17
CA ALA A 44 -1.14 5.35 -3.35
C ALA A 44 0.04 5.60 -4.31
N ARG A 45 1.23 5.88 -3.77
CA ARG A 45 2.46 6.09 -4.58
C ARG A 45 2.96 4.82 -5.26
N ASN A 46 2.79 3.67 -4.62
CA ASN A 46 3.32 2.40 -5.09
C ASN A 46 2.26 1.48 -5.69
N TRP A 47 1.02 1.93 -5.83
CA TRP A 47 -0.12 1.11 -6.28
C TRP A 47 0.16 0.37 -7.59
N LYS A 48 0.76 1.05 -8.58
CA LYS A 48 1.16 0.42 -9.85
C LYS A 48 2.15 -0.74 -9.65
N LYS A 49 3.12 -0.58 -8.73
CA LYS A 49 4.08 -1.64 -8.39
C LYS A 49 3.40 -2.79 -7.65
N VAL A 50 2.50 -2.48 -6.71
CA VAL A 50 1.73 -3.49 -5.96
C VAL A 50 0.89 -4.33 -6.90
N VAL A 51 0.13 -3.70 -7.81
CA VAL A 51 -0.69 -4.40 -8.81
C VAL A 51 0.17 -5.28 -9.72
N ALA A 52 1.33 -4.78 -10.17
CA ALA A 52 2.24 -5.56 -11.01
C ALA A 52 2.80 -6.79 -10.29
N VAL A 53 3.22 -6.64 -9.02
CA VAL A 53 3.75 -7.75 -8.21
C VAL A 53 2.66 -8.79 -7.93
N VAL A 54 1.49 -8.35 -7.46
CA VAL A 54 0.36 -9.25 -7.17
C VAL A 54 -0.08 -9.99 -8.43
N GLY A 55 -0.23 -9.28 -9.55
CA GLY A 55 -0.54 -9.89 -10.84
C GLY A 55 0.49 -10.93 -11.26
N GLY A 56 1.79 -10.62 -11.16
CA GLY A 56 2.88 -11.54 -11.47
C GLY A 56 2.87 -12.80 -10.60
N VAL A 57 2.64 -12.66 -9.29
CA VAL A 57 2.55 -13.79 -8.34
C VAL A 57 1.35 -14.68 -8.65
N LEU A 58 0.18 -14.09 -8.95
CA LEU A 58 -1.01 -14.85 -9.31
C LEU A 58 -0.81 -15.62 -10.63
N LEU A 59 -0.22 -14.98 -11.64
CA LEU A 59 0.11 -15.64 -12.91
C LEU A 59 1.11 -16.77 -12.72
N LEU A 60 2.15 -16.58 -11.91
CA LEU A 60 3.12 -17.62 -11.58
C LEU A 60 2.45 -18.80 -10.86
N ALA A 61 1.57 -18.53 -9.90
CA ALA A 61 0.84 -19.58 -9.17
C ALA A 61 -0.08 -20.39 -10.09
N ILE A 62 -0.81 -19.71 -11.00
CA ILE A 62 -1.65 -20.37 -12.01
C ILE A 62 -0.78 -21.21 -12.94
N PHE A 63 0.35 -20.67 -13.40
CA PHE A 63 1.27 -21.37 -14.29
C PHE A 63 1.89 -22.61 -13.66
N LEU A 64 2.25 -22.56 -12.36
CA LEU A 64 2.71 -23.72 -11.60
C LEU A 64 1.60 -24.74 -11.35
N GLY A 65 0.37 -24.29 -11.09
CA GLY A 65 -0.79 -25.18 -10.90
C GLY A 65 -1.24 -25.89 -12.18
N LEU A 66 -1.08 -25.22 -13.34
CA LEU A 66 -1.32 -25.79 -14.67
C LEU A 66 -0.06 -26.44 -15.26
N TRP A 67 1.06 -26.45 -14.53
CA TRP A 67 2.30 -27.02 -15.01
C TRP A 67 2.12 -28.53 -15.18
N PRO A 68 2.41 -29.09 -16.37
CA PRO A 68 2.29 -30.51 -16.61
C PRO A 68 3.41 -31.22 -15.85
N SER A 69 3.20 -31.51 -14.57
CA SER A 69 3.99 -32.48 -13.83
C SER A 69 3.66 -33.86 -14.40
N LYS A 70 4.19 -34.15 -15.59
CA LYS A 70 4.34 -35.53 -16.04
C LYS A 70 5.20 -36.19 -14.99
N ALA A 71 4.60 -37.06 -14.18
CA ALA A 71 5.32 -37.94 -13.29
C ALA A 71 6.47 -38.59 -14.09
N PRO A 72 7.68 -38.73 -13.52
CA PRO A 72 8.74 -39.42 -14.22
C PRO A 72 8.28 -40.85 -14.53
N LEU A 73 8.15 -41.15 -15.82
CA LEU A 73 8.01 -42.51 -16.33
C LEU A 73 9.34 -43.22 -16.07
N GLY A 74 9.46 -43.87 -14.92
CA GLY A 74 10.68 -44.54 -14.52
C GLY A 74 10.76 -44.82 -13.03
N ALA A 75 9.80 -45.58 -12.50
CA ALA A 75 9.94 -46.26 -11.22
C ALA A 75 9.85 -47.76 -11.48
N GLU A 76 11.00 -48.43 -11.32
CA GLU A 76 11.20 -49.87 -11.17
C GLU A 76 11.11 -50.77 -12.42
N GLY A 77 12.21 -50.80 -13.17
CA GLY A 77 12.64 -52.03 -13.83
C GLY A 77 13.39 -52.89 -12.81
N SER A 78 12.70 -53.85 -12.19
CA SER A 78 13.37 -54.93 -11.45
C SER A 78 13.84 -55.99 -12.45
N ASN A 79 15.12 -55.89 -12.81
CA ASN A 79 15.84 -57.05 -13.32
C ASN A 79 16.08 -57.99 -12.14
N ALA A 80 15.27 -59.04 -12.05
CA ALA A 80 15.61 -60.31 -11.43
C ALA A 80 15.13 -61.36 -12.44
N GLU A 81 15.95 -62.04 -13.26
CA GLU A 81 17.27 -62.58 -12.98
C GLU A 81 17.35 -63.26 -11.61
N ALA A 82 16.44 -64.22 -11.40
CA ALA A 82 16.71 -65.53 -10.78
C ALA A 82 15.38 -66.28 -10.57
N MET A 83 15.18 -67.42 -11.25
CA MET A 83 14.77 -68.71 -10.67
C MET A 83 14.17 -69.68 -11.71
N TRP A 84 15.04 -70.62 -12.10
CA TRP A 84 14.85 -71.93 -12.78
C TRP A 84 14.55 -71.94 -14.28
#